data_AF-A0A1G6A2X8-F1
#
_entry.id   AF-A0A1G6A2X8-F1
#
_cell.length_a   1.000
_cell.length_b   1.000
_cell.length_c   1.000
_cell.angle_alpha   90.00
_cell.angle_beta   90.00
_cell.angle_gamma   90.00
#
_symmetry.space_group_name_H-M   'P 1'
#
loop_
_entity.id
_entity.type
_entity.pdbx_description
1 polymer ?
#
loop_
_entity_poly.entity_id
_entity_poly.type
_entity_poly.pdbx_seq_one_letter_code
_entity_poly.pdbx_strand_id
1 'polypeptide(L)'
;MDTEFVFDESELEKVNRFTRSDVKAEDVYAFPIVLCDNEIDRDGERFSVEALEKLAELFAGKTGIFDHDPKGGNQTARIYECEVRQDPERITSCGEVYTFLYAKAYMMRTESNRDLITEIEGGIKKEVSVSCQVSRRTCSVCGSDREENPCGHIKGRSYGGKVCCDVLDGVTDAYEWSFVAIPAQTEAGVKKRFSGESAGETAVLKAELAREREVNVRACDLLKREIMALSFTVRPIMAVEVVKALTERMSFDELEALRRKLKAQSVQDEADGGELFGEKPKPSSNGQFKI
;
A
#
# COMPACT_ATOMS: atom_id res chain seq x y z
N MET A 1 4.51 -2.20 -9.33
CA MET A 1 4.55 -3.43 -8.53
C MET A 1 5.53 -4.40 -9.19
N ASP A 2 6.77 -4.46 -8.70
CA ASP A 2 7.81 -5.31 -9.27
C ASP A 2 7.58 -6.75 -8.81
N THR A 3 6.83 -7.53 -9.58
CA THR A 3 6.79 -8.99 -9.47
C THR A 3 7.83 -9.59 -10.42
N GLU A 4 9.07 -9.10 -10.35
CA GLU A 4 10.17 -9.68 -11.09
C GLU A 4 10.37 -11.11 -10.56
N PHE A 5 10.11 -12.09 -11.43
CA PHE A 5 10.25 -13.50 -11.11
C PHE A 5 11.25 -14.09 -12.08
N VAL A 6 12.41 -14.45 -11.53
CA VAL A 6 13.49 -15.16 -12.20
C VAL A 6 13.59 -16.53 -11.57
N PHE A 7 13.64 -17.57 -12.39
CA PHE A 7 13.82 -18.94 -11.92
C PHE A 7 15.31 -19.30 -12.00
N ASP A 8 15.99 -19.20 -10.87
CA ASP A 8 17.42 -19.47 -10.70
C ASP A 8 17.67 -20.73 -9.84
N GLU A 9 18.93 -20.99 -9.49
CA GLU A 9 19.32 -22.15 -8.67
C GLU A 9 18.67 -22.12 -7.28
N SER A 10 18.55 -20.94 -6.66
CA SER A 10 17.90 -20.79 -5.35
C SER A 10 16.41 -21.14 -5.43
N GLU A 11 15.72 -20.75 -6.50
CA GLU A 11 14.33 -21.15 -6.73
C GLU A 11 14.21 -22.66 -7.01
N LEU A 12 15.15 -23.24 -7.75
CA LEU A 12 15.21 -24.68 -8.00
C LEU A 12 15.41 -25.48 -6.70
N GLU A 13 16.29 -25.04 -5.80
CA GLU A 13 16.46 -25.64 -4.47
C GLU A 13 15.15 -25.64 -3.68
N LYS A 14 14.40 -24.52 -3.71
CA LYS A 14 13.10 -24.45 -3.03
C LYS A 14 12.09 -25.43 -3.60
N VAL A 15 12.07 -25.62 -4.93
CA VAL A 15 11.24 -26.63 -5.61
C VAL A 15 11.64 -28.04 -5.21
N ASN A 16 12.94 -28.33 -5.15
CA ASN A 16 13.46 -29.67 -4.80
C ASN A 16 13.10 -30.13 -3.38
N ARG A 17 12.71 -29.21 -2.47
CA ARG A 17 12.12 -29.57 -1.16
C ARG A 17 10.79 -30.33 -1.27
N PHE A 18 10.11 -30.24 -2.41
CA PHE A 18 8.80 -30.87 -2.67
C PHE A 18 8.88 -32.03 -3.66
N THR A 19 10.03 -32.30 -4.26
CA THR A 19 10.24 -33.41 -5.18
C THR A 19 10.80 -34.63 -4.44
N ARG A 20 10.63 -35.83 -5.00
CA ARG A 20 11.18 -37.07 -4.42
C ARG A 20 12.67 -37.27 -4.74
N SER A 21 13.11 -36.68 -5.83
CA SER A 21 14.48 -36.67 -6.33
C SER A 21 14.72 -35.30 -6.92
N ASP A 22 15.98 -34.84 -6.89
CA ASP A 22 16.33 -33.55 -7.48
C ASP A 22 15.95 -33.51 -8.96
N VAL A 23 15.23 -32.45 -9.33
CA VAL A 23 14.88 -32.13 -10.71
C VAL A 23 15.79 -31.03 -11.24
N LYS A 24 15.93 -30.95 -12.55
CA LYS A 24 16.71 -29.91 -13.21
C LYS A 24 15.84 -28.71 -13.54
N ALA A 25 16.45 -27.53 -13.66
CA ALA A 25 15.74 -26.32 -14.05
C ALA A 25 14.98 -26.47 -15.38
N GLU A 26 15.56 -27.19 -16.35
CA GLU A 26 14.96 -27.45 -17.67
C GLU A 26 13.67 -28.27 -17.61
N ASP A 27 13.50 -29.09 -16.56
CA ASP A 27 12.34 -29.96 -16.37
C ASP A 27 11.19 -29.24 -15.64
N VAL A 28 11.41 -28.01 -15.18
CA VAL A 28 10.46 -27.27 -14.33
C VAL A 28 9.90 -26.06 -15.06
N TYR A 29 8.60 -25.86 -14.92
CA TYR A 29 7.92 -24.63 -15.25
C TYR A 29 7.41 -23.98 -13.97
N ALA A 30 8.02 -22.88 -13.55
CA ALA A 30 7.67 -22.16 -12.32
C ALA A 30 7.11 -20.77 -12.64
N PHE A 31 6.07 -20.31 -11.96
CA PHE A 31 5.40 -19.05 -12.27
C PHE A 31 4.82 -18.37 -11.01
N PRO A 32 4.75 -17.03 -11.00
CA PRO A 32 4.22 -16.29 -9.86
C PRO A 32 2.70 -16.14 -9.94
N ILE A 33 2.04 -16.14 -8.78
CA ILE A 33 0.59 -16.09 -8.64
C ILE A 33 0.22 -15.17 -7.47
N VAL A 34 -0.85 -14.40 -7.59
CA VAL A 34 -1.54 -13.83 -6.42
C VAL A 34 -2.77 -14.68 -6.14
N LEU A 35 -2.89 -15.16 -4.90
CA LEU A 35 -3.91 -16.12 -4.49
C LEU A 35 -5.18 -15.44 -3.96
N CYS A 36 -5.02 -14.48 -3.06
CA CYS A 36 -6.11 -13.69 -2.46
C CYS A 36 -5.54 -12.40 -1.84
N ASP A 37 -6.41 -11.48 -1.43
CA ASP A 37 -6.01 -10.20 -0.87
C ASP A 37 -7.05 -9.64 0.13
N ASN A 38 -6.78 -8.44 0.66
CA ASN A 38 -7.64 -7.75 1.63
C ASN A 38 -8.65 -6.77 1.00
N GLU A 39 -8.85 -6.79 -0.31
CA GLU A 39 -9.91 -6.04 -0.98
C GLU A 39 -11.25 -6.79 -0.90
N ILE A 40 -12.34 -6.02 -0.93
CA ILE A 40 -13.70 -6.58 -1.02
C ILE A 40 -13.86 -7.27 -2.37
N ASP A 41 -14.14 -8.57 -2.34
CA ASP A 41 -14.34 -9.40 -3.50
C ASP A 41 -15.78 -9.39 -4.03
N ARG A 42 -16.03 -10.22 -5.04
CA ARG A 42 -17.34 -10.35 -5.68
C ARG A 42 -18.43 -10.90 -4.77
N ASP A 43 -18.06 -11.62 -3.71
CA ASP A 43 -18.97 -12.20 -2.72
C ASP A 43 -19.20 -11.25 -1.54
N GLY A 44 -18.58 -10.06 -1.58
CA GLY A 44 -18.65 -9.07 -0.52
C GLY A 44 -17.85 -9.49 0.71
N GLU A 45 -16.75 -10.20 0.49
CA GLU A 45 -15.85 -10.71 1.53
C GLU A 45 -14.44 -10.14 1.33
N ARG A 46 -13.63 -10.14 2.40
CA ARG A 46 -12.21 -9.79 2.33
C ARG A 46 -11.44 -10.56 3.39
N PHE A 47 -10.17 -10.87 3.14
CA PHE A 47 -9.31 -11.42 4.18
C PHE A 47 -8.80 -10.31 5.12
N SER A 48 -8.66 -10.63 6.41
CA SER A 48 -7.84 -9.83 7.32
C SER A 48 -6.35 -10.00 6.96
N VAL A 49 -5.50 -9.07 7.40
CA VAL A 49 -4.05 -9.20 7.18
C VAL A 49 -3.51 -10.42 7.93
N GLU A 50 -4.01 -10.66 9.14
CA GLU A 50 -3.67 -11.83 9.96
C GLU A 50 -4.06 -13.14 9.27
N ALA A 51 -5.19 -13.17 8.56
CA ALA A 51 -5.59 -14.32 7.75
C ALA A 51 -4.62 -14.55 6.59
N LEU A 52 -4.20 -13.50 5.89
CA LEU A 52 -3.22 -13.61 4.80
C LEU A 52 -1.87 -14.14 5.32
N GLU A 53 -1.41 -13.65 6.47
CA GLU A 53 -0.20 -14.15 7.14
C GLU A 53 -0.31 -15.64 7.46
N LYS A 54 -1.45 -16.07 8.00
CA LYS A 54 -1.67 -17.48 8.30
C LYS A 54 -1.75 -18.35 7.04
N LEU A 55 -2.37 -17.84 5.98
CA LEU A 55 -2.45 -18.52 4.69
C LEU A 55 -1.07 -18.66 4.03
N ALA A 56 -0.16 -17.70 4.22
CA ALA A 56 1.22 -17.81 3.71
C ALA A 56 1.94 -19.04 4.26
N GLU A 57 1.74 -19.36 5.54
CA GLU A 57 2.28 -20.58 6.15
C GLU A 57 1.64 -21.85 5.59
N LEU A 58 0.31 -21.83 5.41
CA LEU A 58 -0.46 -23.03 5.06
C LEU A 58 -0.41 -23.39 3.58
N PHE A 59 -0.21 -22.41 2.68
CA PHE A 59 -0.25 -22.65 1.24
C PHE A 59 1.03 -23.27 0.68
N ALA A 60 2.16 -23.20 1.39
CA ALA A 60 3.38 -23.87 0.98
C ALA A 60 3.13 -25.39 0.80
N GLY A 61 3.41 -25.90 -0.39
CA GLY A 61 3.18 -27.30 -0.74
C GLY A 61 1.75 -27.65 -1.18
N LYS A 62 0.79 -26.71 -1.18
CA LYS A 62 -0.58 -26.99 -1.63
C LYS A 62 -0.66 -27.15 -3.14
N THR A 63 -1.59 -28.00 -3.58
CA THR A 63 -1.78 -28.36 -4.98
C THR A 63 -2.58 -27.31 -5.72
N GLY A 64 -2.23 -27.11 -6.99
CA GLY A 64 -2.99 -26.39 -7.99
C GLY A 64 -3.89 -27.35 -8.77
N ILE A 65 -5.18 -27.03 -8.87
CA ILE A 65 -6.18 -27.84 -9.61
C ILE A 65 -6.99 -26.98 -10.62
N PHE A 66 -8.02 -27.58 -11.22
CA PHE A 66 -8.98 -26.90 -12.11
C PHE A 66 -10.38 -26.97 -11.54
N ASP A 67 -11.11 -25.86 -11.66
CA ASP A 67 -12.53 -25.70 -11.30
C ASP A 67 -12.91 -26.28 -9.92
N HIS A 68 -11.99 -26.26 -8.96
CA HIS A 68 -12.14 -26.87 -7.64
C HIS A 68 -12.54 -28.37 -7.67
N ASP A 69 -12.27 -29.08 -8.77
CA ASP A 69 -12.56 -30.52 -8.91
C ASP A 69 -11.40 -31.35 -8.34
N PRO A 70 -11.55 -31.98 -7.14
CA PRO A 70 -10.46 -32.61 -6.39
C PRO A 70 -10.00 -33.96 -6.97
N LYS A 71 -10.31 -34.26 -8.23
CA LYS A 71 -9.78 -35.43 -8.92
C LYS A 71 -8.26 -35.37 -8.97
N GLY A 72 -7.61 -36.48 -8.66
CA GLY A 72 -6.14 -36.58 -8.70
C GLY A 72 -5.54 -36.20 -10.06
N GLY A 73 -6.24 -36.46 -11.16
CA GLY A 73 -5.81 -36.06 -12.51
C GLY A 73 -5.78 -34.55 -12.76
N ASN A 74 -6.44 -33.74 -11.92
CA ASN A 74 -6.44 -32.29 -12.03
C ASN A 74 -5.29 -31.65 -11.24
N GLN A 75 -4.50 -32.41 -10.47
CA GLN A 75 -3.34 -31.87 -9.76
C GLN A 75 -2.23 -31.54 -10.74
N THR A 76 -2.15 -30.28 -11.15
CA THR A 76 -1.27 -29.84 -12.25
C THR A 76 -0.09 -29.01 -11.79
N ALA A 77 -0.19 -28.37 -10.62
CA ALA A 77 0.88 -27.53 -10.08
C ALA A 77 1.00 -27.69 -8.56
N ARG A 78 2.08 -27.16 -7.99
CA ARG A 78 2.30 -27.10 -6.54
C ARG A 78 2.95 -25.79 -6.14
N ILE A 79 2.50 -25.18 -5.05
CA ILE A 79 3.16 -24.01 -4.47
C ILE A 79 4.43 -24.45 -3.77
N TYR A 80 5.55 -23.78 -4.03
CA TYR A 80 6.84 -24.04 -3.36
C TYR A 80 7.31 -22.90 -2.46
N GLU A 81 6.70 -21.72 -2.59
CA GLU A 81 6.94 -20.55 -1.75
C GLU A 81 5.67 -19.68 -1.71
N CYS A 82 5.35 -19.14 -0.54
CA CYS A 82 4.19 -18.30 -0.33
C CYS A 82 4.52 -17.23 0.73
N GLU A 83 4.13 -15.99 0.48
CA GLU A 83 4.43 -14.85 1.36
C GLU A 83 3.37 -13.76 1.24
N VAL A 84 3.22 -12.96 2.30
CA VAL A 84 2.41 -11.75 2.27
C VAL A 84 3.24 -10.60 1.70
N ARG A 85 2.65 -9.86 0.77
CA ARG A 85 3.24 -8.65 0.21
C ARG A 85 2.25 -7.49 0.32
N GLN A 86 2.79 -6.27 0.29
CA GLN A 86 2.01 -5.03 0.38
C GLN A 86 2.32 -4.11 -0.78
N ASP A 87 1.30 -3.38 -1.22
CA ASP A 87 1.45 -2.23 -2.11
C ASP A 87 1.06 -0.96 -1.34
N PRO A 88 2.04 -0.22 -0.76
CA PRO A 88 1.76 0.95 0.06
C PRO A 88 1.16 2.12 -0.74
N GLU A 89 1.22 2.08 -2.08
CA GLU A 89 0.64 3.12 -2.95
C GLU A 89 -0.83 2.86 -3.25
N ARG A 90 -1.35 1.65 -2.93
CA ARG A 90 -2.74 1.26 -3.14
C ARG A 90 -3.49 1.14 -1.81
N ILE A 91 -4.61 1.83 -1.72
CA ILE A 91 -5.53 1.76 -0.58
C ILE A 91 -6.79 1.00 -0.99
N THR A 92 -7.22 0.06 -0.16
CA THR A 92 -8.43 -0.75 -0.40
C THR A 92 -9.70 0.07 -0.24
N SER A 93 -10.84 -0.47 -0.69
CA SER A 93 -12.16 0.11 -0.41
C SER A 93 -12.47 0.26 1.08
N CYS A 94 -11.78 -0.48 1.95
CA CYS A 94 -11.90 -0.41 3.40
C CYS A 94 -10.94 0.60 4.06
N GLY A 95 -10.10 1.29 3.29
CA GLY A 95 -9.13 2.26 3.81
C GLY A 95 -7.85 1.64 4.39
N GLU A 96 -7.57 0.38 4.08
CA GLU A 96 -6.36 -0.34 4.49
C GLU A 96 -5.32 -0.32 3.36
N VAL A 97 -4.04 -0.49 3.68
CA VAL A 97 -3.01 -0.73 2.66
C VAL A 97 -3.31 -2.04 1.95
N TYR A 98 -3.25 -2.05 0.62
CA TYR A 98 -3.48 -3.26 -0.16
C TYR A 98 -2.41 -4.31 0.18
N THR A 99 -2.89 -5.43 0.70
CA THR A 99 -2.09 -6.54 1.19
C THR A 99 -2.60 -7.81 0.52
N PHE A 100 -1.71 -8.60 -0.03
CA PHE A 100 -2.08 -9.74 -0.86
C PHE A 100 -1.13 -10.91 -0.62
N LEU A 101 -1.65 -12.11 -0.87
CA LEU A 101 -0.92 -13.36 -0.75
C LEU A 101 -0.26 -13.69 -2.09
N TYR A 102 1.05 -13.58 -2.12
CA TYR A 102 1.89 -13.90 -3.27
C TYR A 102 2.45 -15.31 -3.13
N ALA A 103 2.30 -16.12 -4.16
CA ALA A 103 2.83 -17.46 -4.21
C ALA A 103 3.64 -17.69 -5.48
N LYS A 104 4.53 -18.67 -5.40
CA LYS A 104 5.23 -19.22 -6.54
C LYS A 104 4.87 -20.68 -6.66
N ALA A 105 4.38 -21.06 -7.84
CA ALA A 105 3.99 -22.41 -8.15
C ALA A 105 4.90 -23.01 -9.21
N TYR A 106 4.99 -24.33 -9.23
CA TYR A 106 5.70 -25.07 -10.27
C TYR A 106 4.90 -26.26 -10.78
N MET A 107 5.21 -26.68 -12.00
CA MET A 107 4.81 -27.95 -12.58
C MET A 107 5.97 -28.57 -13.34
N MET A 108 5.98 -29.90 -13.45
CA MET A 108 6.96 -30.62 -14.27
C MET A 108 6.61 -30.42 -15.74
N ARG A 109 7.59 -30.16 -16.61
CA ARG A 109 7.37 -30.11 -18.05
C ARG A 109 7.18 -31.53 -18.58
N THR A 110 6.01 -31.78 -19.16
CA THR A 110 5.70 -33.05 -19.82
C THR A 110 5.05 -32.78 -21.17
N GLU A 111 5.00 -33.79 -22.04
CA GLU A 111 4.25 -33.66 -23.29
C GLU A 111 2.77 -33.37 -23.03
N SER A 112 2.19 -33.93 -21.96
CA SER A 112 0.77 -33.82 -21.63
C SER A 112 0.35 -32.45 -21.10
N ASN A 113 1.27 -31.61 -20.59
CA ASN A 113 0.94 -30.29 -20.06
C ASN A 113 1.60 -29.13 -20.82
N ARG A 114 2.27 -29.41 -21.94
CA ARG A 114 2.87 -28.38 -22.81
C ARG A 114 1.84 -27.32 -23.24
N ASP A 115 0.63 -27.75 -23.57
CA ASP A 115 -0.44 -26.85 -24.02
C ASP A 115 -0.91 -25.97 -22.85
N LEU A 116 -1.06 -26.54 -21.65
CA LEU A 116 -1.37 -25.77 -20.43
C LEU A 116 -0.29 -24.72 -20.13
N ILE A 117 0.99 -25.09 -20.20
CA ILE A 117 2.11 -24.15 -20.01
C ILE A 117 2.01 -23.01 -21.03
N THR A 118 1.70 -23.34 -22.29
CA THR A 118 1.53 -22.35 -23.36
C THR A 118 0.34 -21.43 -23.09
N GLU A 119 -0.77 -21.95 -22.58
CA GLU A 119 -1.95 -21.17 -22.22
C GLU A 119 -1.70 -20.25 -21.01
N ILE A 120 -0.88 -20.68 -20.03
CA ILE A 120 -0.47 -19.83 -18.91
C ILE A 120 0.41 -18.68 -19.40
N GLU A 121 1.44 -18.97 -20.21
CA GLU A 121 2.31 -17.96 -20.81
C GLU A 121 1.54 -17.00 -21.72
N GLY A 122 0.57 -17.52 -22.48
CA GLY A 122 -0.32 -16.73 -23.32
C GLY A 122 -1.38 -15.92 -22.55
N GLY A 123 -1.49 -16.10 -21.22
CA GLY A 123 -2.48 -15.44 -20.38
C GLY A 123 -3.92 -15.92 -20.59
N ILE A 124 -4.11 -17.08 -21.21
CA ILE A 124 -5.42 -17.75 -21.38
C ILE A 124 -5.82 -18.45 -20.08
N LYS A 125 -4.86 -19.12 -19.41
CA LYS A 125 -5.04 -19.67 -18.06
C LYS A 125 -4.40 -18.74 -17.04
N LYS A 126 -5.18 -17.80 -16.54
CA LYS A 126 -4.66 -16.70 -15.72
C LYS A 126 -5.34 -16.62 -14.37
N GLU A 127 -6.65 -16.60 -14.33
CA GLU A 127 -7.41 -16.37 -13.10
C GLU A 127 -7.37 -17.59 -12.18
N VAL A 128 -7.24 -17.34 -10.87
CA VAL A 128 -7.21 -18.40 -9.86
C VAL A 128 -8.11 -18.07 -8.67
N SER A 129 -8.51 -19.10 -7.96
CA SER A 129 -9.24 -18.99 -6.70
C SER A 129 -8.61 -19.90 -5.65
N VAL A 130 -8.91 -19.64 -4.39
CA VAL A 130 -8.44 -20.43 -3.25
C VAL A 130 -9.58 -21.08 -2.52
N SER A 131 -9.33 -22.25 -1.95
CA SER A 131 -10.21 -22.88 -0.99
C SER A 131 -9.49 -23.02 0.35
N CYS A 132 -10.08 -22.46 1.40
CA CYS A 132 -9.53 -22.46 2.75
C CYS A 132 -10.66 -22.49 3.78
N GLN A 133 -10.30 -22.82 5.02
CA GLN A 133 -11.21 -22.79 6.16
C GLN A 133 -10.88 -21.63 7.06
N VAL A 134 -11.91 -20.83 7.37
CA VAL A 134 -11.87 -19.73 8.32
C VAL A 134 -12.84 -20.02 9.45
N SER A 135 -12.45 -19.70 10.69
CA SER A 135 -13.28 -19.90 11.87
C SER A 135 -14.18 -18.70 12.18
N ARG A 136 -13.96 -17.56 11.53
CA ARG A 136 -14.67 -16.32 11.84
C ARG A 136 -15.00 -15.54 10.58
N ARG A 137 -16.24 -15.03 10.52
CA ARG A 137 -16.71 -14.10 9.49
C ARG A 137 -17.40 -12.92 10.18
N THR A 138 -16.76 -11.76 10.26
CA THR A 138 -17.31 -10.61 10.99
C THR A 138 -17.84 -9.52 10.06
N CYS A 139 -18.94 -8.88 10.43
CA CYS A 139 -19.45 -7.73 9.72
C CYS A 139 -18.50 -6.53 9.88
N SER A 140 -18.04 -5.94 8.77
CA SER A 140 -17.14 -4.77 8.78
C SER A 140 -17.74 -3.50 9.43
N VAL A 141 -19.07 -3.44 9.56
CA VAL A 141 -19.78 -2.27 10.11
C VAL A 141 -19.90 -2.33 11.63
N CYS A 142 -20.31 -3.46 12.20
CA CYS A 142 -20.59 -3.60 13.64
C CYS A 142 -19.74 -4.63 14.37
N GLY A 143 -18.91 -5.40 13.66
CA GLY A 143 -18.04 -6.42 14.24
C GLY A 143 -18.74 -7.71 14.67
N SER A 144 -20.07 -7.82 14.50
CA SER A 144 -20.80 -9.04 14.83
C SER A 144 -20.35 -10.21 13.96
N ASP A 145 -20.15 -11.36 14.57
CA ASP A 145 -19.92 -12.62 13.85
C ASP A 145 -21.20 -13.03 13.10
N ARG A 146 -21.07 -13.33 11.81
CA ARG A 146 -22.18 -13.63 10.90
C ARG A 146 -22.83 -14.99 11.18
N GLU A 147 -22.09 -15.91 11.77
CA GLU A 147 -22.54 -17.25 12.08
C GLU A 147 -23.12 -17.32 13.49
N GLU A 148 -22.45 -16.71 14.47
CA GLU A 148 -22.89 -16.77 15.87
C GLU A 148 -23.97 -15.72 16.23
N ASN A 149 -23.89 -14.50 15.69
CA ASN A 149 -24.80 -13.40 16.03
C ASN A 149 -25.08 -12.49 14.82
N PRO A 150 -25.90 -12.94 13.85
CA PRO A 150 -26.12 -12.22 12.60
C PRO A 150 -26.76 -10.85 12.82
N CYS A 151 -26.17 -9.82 12.21
CA CYS A 151 -26.70 -8.46 12.21
C CYS A 151 -27.49 -8.14 10.91
N GLY A 152 -28.27 -7.05 10.93
CA GLY A 152 -29.07 -6.60 9.77
C GLY A 152 -28.30 -5.86 8.67
N HIS A 153 -26.97 -5.74 8.75
CA HIS A 153 -26.16 -5.06 7.73
C HIS A 153 -26.02 -5.93 6.47
N ILE A 154 -26.32 -5.36 5.31
CA ILE A 154 -26.34 -6.07 4.02
C ILE A 154 -25.03 -5.82 3.28
N LYS A 155 -24.35 -6.89 2.85
CA LYS A 155 -23.12 -6.82 2.05
C LYS A 155 -23.28 -5.88 0.85
N GLY A 156 -22.27 -5.05 0.58
CA GLY A 156 -22.25 -4.07 -0.51
C GLY A 156 -22.99 -2.75 -0.22
N ARG A 157 -23.76 -2.63 0.87
CA ARG A 157 -24.39 -1.35 1.26
C ARG A 157 -23.44 -0.50 2.12
N SER A 158 -23.54 0.82 1.99
CA SER A 158 -22.76 1.76 2.80
C SER A 158 -23.51 2.17 4.07
N TYR A 159 -22.81 2.13 5.21
CA TYR A 159 -23.30 2.54 6.53
C TYR A 159 -22.27 3.47 7.16
N GLY A 160 -22.64 4.74 7.37
CA GLY A 160 -21.72 5.73 7.94
C GLY A 160 -20.42 5.90 7.13
N GLY A 161 -20.49 5.78 5.80
CA GLY A 161 -19.34 5.87 4.91
C GLY A 161 -18.52 4.59 4.77
N LYS A 162 -18.85 3.51 5.48
CA LYS A 162 -18.20 2.19 5.36
C LYS A 162 -19.04 1.23 4.53
N VAL A 163 -18.45 0.58 3.53
CA VAL A 163 -19.11 -0.50 2.80
C VAL A 163 -19.15 -1.75 3.67
N CYS A 164 -20.34 -2.32 3.84
CA CYS A 164 -20.51 -3.57 4.55
C CYS A 164 -19.93 -4.72 3.74
N CYS A 165 -19.01 -5.46 4.34
CA CYS A 165 -18.46 -6.72 3.85
C CYS A 165 -18.28 -7.68 5.03
N ASP A 166 -17.98 -8.94 4.71
CA ASP A 166 -17.54 -9.90 5.72
C ASP A 166 -16.02 -9.96 5.74
N VAL A 167 -15.45 -9.84 6.93
CA VAL A 167 -14.01 -9.99 7.16
C VAL A 167 -13.76 -11.44 7.55
N LEU A 168 -13.03 -12.15 6.67
CA LEU A 168 -12.63 -13.54 6.84
C LEU A 168 -11.37 -13.59 7.71
N ASP A 169 -11.44 -14.34 8.80
CA ASP A 169 -10.36 -14.40 9.79
C ASP A 169 -10.34 -15.74 10.54
N GLY A 170 -9.28 -16.00 11.30
CA GLY A 170 -9.12 -17.25 12.04
C GLY A 170 -8.95 -18.45 11.10
N VAL A 171 -8.06 -18.31 10.12
CA VAL A 171 -7.75 -19.39 9.16
C VAL A 171 -7.25 -20.63 9.91
N THR A 172 -7.91 -21.77 9.69
CA THR A 172 -7.56 -23.06 10.32
C THR A 172 -6.95 -24.06 9.35
N ASP A 173 -7.26 -23.95 8.05
CA ASP A 173 -6.70 -24.81 7.00
C ASP A 173 -6.71 -24.12 5.63
N ALA A 174 -5.84 -24.58 4.73
CA ALA A 174 -5.84 -24.22 3.31
C ALA A 174 -5.87 -25.51 2.49
N TYR A 175 -6.84 -25.66 1.60
CA TYR A 175 -7.06 -26.94 0.92
C TYR A 175 -6.29 -27.01 -0.41
N GLU A 176 -6.55 -26.04 -1.28
CA GLU A 176 -6.00 -25.98 -2.63
C GLU A 176 -6.15 -24.57 -3.21
N TRP A 177 -5.50 -24.37 -4.36
CA TRP A 177 -5.81 -23.27 -5.26
C TRP A 177 -6.16 -23.84 -6.63
N SER A 178 -6.97 -23.12 -7.39
CA SER A 178 -7.51 -23.63 -8.65
C SER A 178 -7.46 -22.57 -9.73
N PHE A 179 -7.16 -22.97 -10.97
CA PHE A 179 -7.51 -22.18 -12.14
C PHE A 179 -9.03 -22.14 -12.28
N VAL A 180 -9.56 -20.94 -12.53
CA VAL A 180 -11.00 -20.68 -12.71
C VAL A 180 -11.19 -19.63 -13.81
N ALA A 181 -12.38 -19.55 -14.40
CA ALA A 181 -12.68 -18.50 -15.39
C ALA A 181 -13.01 -17.15 -14.73
N ILE A 182 -13.64 -17.17 -13.55
CA ILE A 182 -14.04 -15.98 -12.81
C ILE A 182 -13.65 -16.21 -11.35
N PRO A 183 -12.63 -15.51 -10.83
CA PRO A 183 -12.24 -15.62 -9.44
C PRO A 183 -13.13 -14.72 -8.57
N ALA A 184 -13.32 -15.11 -7.29
CA ALA A 184 -13.95 -14.24 -6.31
C ALA A 184 -13.11 -12.95 -6.15
N GLN A 185 -11.83 -13.12 -5.86
CA GLN A 185 -10.83 -12.06 -5.76
C GLN A 185 -10.42 -11.57 -7.15
N THR A 186 -10.68 -10.30 -7.47
CA THR A 186 -10.51 -9.78 -8.84
C THR A 186 -9.05 -9.76 -9.29
N GLU A 187 -8.11 -9.61 -8.35
CA GLU A 187 -6.67 -9.60 -8.64
C GLU A 187 -6.01 -10.97 -8.54
N ALA A 188 -6.76 -12.01 -8.19
CA ALA A 188 -6.22 -13.36 -8.06
C ALA A 188 -5.93 -13.96 -9.45
N GLY A 189 -4.68 -14.36 -9.64
CA GLY A 189 -4.23 -14.96 -10.88
C GLY A 189 -2.72 -14.97 -11.07
N VAL A 190 -2.30 -15.62 -12.15
CA VAL A 190 -0.92 -15.64 -12.62
C VAL A 190 -0.47 -14.22 -12.95
N LYS A 191 0.69 -13.82 -12.42
CA LYS A 191 1.27 -12.51 -12.67
C LYS A 191 2.30 -12.59 -13.80
N LYS A 192 2.40 -11.51 -14.58
CA LYS A 192 3.37 -11.42 -15.67
C LYS A 192 4.78 -11.50 -15.10
N ARG A 193 5.64 -12.31 -15.74
CA ARG A 193 7.09 -12.23 -15.52
C ARG A 193 7.60 -10.96 -16.19
N PHE A 194 8.29 -10.11 -15.46
CA PHE A 194 9.11 -9.05 -16.06
C PHE A 194 10.47 -9.65 -16.41
N SER A 195 10.83 -9.65 -17.70
CA SER A 195 12.20 -9.90 -18.13
C SER A 195 13.05 -8.68 -17.74
N GLY A 196 14.11 -8.89 -16.98
CA GLY A 196 14.86 -7.86 -16.22
C GLY A 196 15.51 -6.70 -16.99
N GLU A 197 15.21 -6.47 -18.26
CA GLU A 197 15.65 -5.28 -18.99
C GLU A 197 15.00 -3.99 -18.46
N SER A 198 13.76 -4.05 -17.93
CA SER A 198 13.06 -2.88 -17.36
C SER A 198 13.32 -2.66 -15.87
N ALA A 199 13.85 -3.66 -15.15
CA ALA A 199 14.02 -3.62 -13.70
C ALA A 199 15.20 -2.74 -13.26
N GLY A 200 16.25 -2.69 -14.08
CA GLY A 200 17.38 -1.78 -13.85
C GLY A 200 16.97 -0.31 -13.96
N GLU A 201 16.11 0.02 -14.92
CA GLU A 201 15.66 1.40 -15.15
C GLU A 201 14.69 1.86 -14.04
N THR A 202 13.77 1.01 -13.59
CA THR A 202 12.89 1.33 -12.47
C THR A 202 13.63 1.43 -11.13
N ALA A 203 14.64 0.59 -10.88
CA ALA A 203 15.47 0.69 -9.68
C ALA A 203 16.26 2.01 -9.63
N VAL A 204 16.82 2.44 -10.77
CA VAL A 204 17.52 3.73 -10.89
C VAL A 204 16.56 4.89 -10.63
N LEU A 205 15.38 4.89 -11.26
CA LEU A 205 14.36 5.92 -11.06
C LEU A 205 13.87 5.98 -9.61
N LYS A 206 13.68 4.84 -8.94
CA LYS A 206 13.32 4.79 -7.51
C LYS A 206 14.42 5.37 -6.62
N ALA A 207 15.68 5.04 -6.89
CA ALA A 207 16.82 5.57 -6.15
C ALA A 207 17.02 7.08 -6.39
N GLU A 208 16.71 7.57 -7.57
CA GLU A 208 16.70 9.01 -7.88
C GLU A 208 15.57 9.74 -7.17
N LEU A 209 14.33 9.23 -7.25
CA LEU A 209 13.18 9.80 -6.55
C LEU A 209 13.37 9.84 -5.02
N ALA A 210 13.97 8.79 -4.43
CA ALA A 210 14.29 8.77 -3.00
C ALA A 210 15.29 9.87 -2.61
N ARG A 211 16.32 10.09 -3.44
CA ARG A 211 17.30 11.18 -3.25
C ARG A 211 16.65 12.56 -3.38
N GLU A 212 15.79 12.76 -4.39
CA GLU A 212 15.06 14.02 -4.54
C GLU A 212 14.12 14.30 -3.37
N ARG A 213 13.42 13.27 -2.87
CA ARG A 213 12.57 13.39 -1.67
C ARG A 213 13.37 13.81 -0.44
N GLU A 214 14.55 13.23 -0.23
CA GLU A 214 15.41 13.59 0.89
C GLU A 214 15.89 15.06 0.79
N VAL A 215 16.31 15.48 -0.41
CA VAL A 215 16.68 16.88 -0.67
C VAL A 215 15.50 17.82 -0.43
N ASN A 216 14.31 17.46 -0.90
CA ASN A 216 13.09 18.26 -0.71
C ASN A 216 12.70 18.39 0.77
N VAL A 217 12.78 17.31 1.55
CA VAL A 217 12.53 17.35 3.00
C VAL A 217 13.51 18.31 3.68
N ARG A 218 14.81 18.21 3.37
CA ARG A 218 15.83 19.12 3.92
C ARG A 218 15.56 20.58 3.53
N ALA A 219 15.17 20.84 2.29
CA ALA A 219 14.85 22.17 1.80
C ALA A 219 13.61 22.75 2.49
N CYS A 220 12.54 21.95 2.63
CA CYS A 220 11.35 22.31 3.39
C CYS A 220 11.68 22.65 4.85
N ASP A 221 12.55 21.87 5.51
CA ASP A 221 12.94 22.13 6.90
C ASP A 221 13.72 23.44 7.07
N LEU A 222 14.56 23.80 6.11
CA LEU A 222 15.23 25.11 6.09
C LEU A 222 14.22 26.25 5.93
N LEU A 223 13.27 26.12 4.99
CA LEU A 223 12.22 27.11 4.78
C LEU A 223 11.35 27.29 6.03
N LYS A 224 10.96 26.19 6.70
CA LYS A 224 10.20 26.22 7.96
C LYS A 224 10.93 27.03 9.03
N ARG A 225 12.24 26.82 9.20
CA ARG A 225 13.06 27.58 10.16
C ARG A 225 13.09 29.06 9.86
N GLU A 226 13.24 29.43 8.60
CA GLU A 226 13.24 30.83 8.19
C GLU A 226 11.86 31.49 8.35
N ILE A 227 10.79 30.78 7.99
CA ILE A 227 9.40 31.23 8.21
C ILE A 227 9.13 31.45 9.70
N MET A 228 9.57 30.54 10.56
CA MET A 228 9.45 30.72 12.02
C MET A 228 10.19 31.98 12.48
N ALA A 229 11.41 32.22 12.01
CA ALA A 229 12.17 33.43 12.36
C ALA A 229 11.47 34.71 11.88
N LEU A 230 11.01 34.74 10.62
CA LEU A 230 10.30 35.89 10.03
C LEU A 230 8.94 36.13 10.71
N SER A 231 8.28 35.08 11.21
CA SER A 231 6.97 35.23 11.86
C SER A 231 7.02 36.07 13.15
N PHE A 232 8.20 36.23 13.74
CA PHE A 232 8.42 37.10 14.91
C PHE A 232 8.69 38.56 14.54
N THR A 233 9.08 38.84 13.29
CA THR A 233 9.42 40.20 12.84
C THR A 233 8.23 40.93 12.21
N VAL A 234 7.16 40.19 11.86
CA VAL A 234 5.93 40.73 11.29
C VAL A 234 4.82 40.93 12.32
N ARG A 235 3.90 41.86 12.07
CA ARG A 235 2.72 42.14 12.91
C ARG A 235 1.40 41.67 12.26
N PRO A 236 0.45 41.12 13.05
CA PRO A 236 0.59 40.75 14.46
C PRO A 236 1.53 39.55 14.63
N ILE A 237 2.27 39.53 15.74
CA ILE A 237 3.15 38.40 16.07
C ILE A 237 2.29 37.14 16.22
N MET A 238 2.64 36.10 15.49
CA MET A 238 1.97 34.81 15.56
C MET A 238 2.62 33.92 16.62
N ALA A 239 1.82 33.11 17.32
CA ALA A 239 2.33 32.10 18.23
C ALA A 239 3.12 31.03 17.45
N VAL A 240 4.26 30.62 17.98
CA VAL A 240 5.19 29.67 17.33
C VAL A 240 4.53 28.35 17.03
N GLU A 241 3.70 27.87 17.94
CA GLU A 241 2.97 26.61 17.83
C GLU A 241 2.01 26.63 16.65
N VAL A 242 1.39 27.79 16.36
CA VAL A 242 0.46 27.97 15.24
C VAL A 242 1.23 27.97 13.92
N VAL A 243 2.34 28.70 13.83
CA VAL A 243 3.17 28.76 12.62
C VAL A 243 3.79 27.38 12.33
N LYS A 244 4.26 26.68 13.37
CA LYS A 244 4.78 25.32 13.26
C LYS A 244 3.72 24.35 12.73
N ALA A 245 2.53 24.32 13.35
CA ALA A 245 1.45 23.42 12.92
C ALA A 245 0.98 23.71 11.48
N LEU A 246 0.96 24.98 11.07
CA LEU A 246 0.63 25.37 9.70
C LEU A 246 1.67 24.86 8.70
N THR A 247 2.94 25.12 8.98
CA THR A 247 4.05 24.80 8.05
C THR A 247 4.36 23.31 7.94
N GLU A 248 3.99 22.49 8.95
CA GLU A 248 4.14 21.03 8.90
C GLU A 248 3.34 20.37 7.77
N ARG A 249 2.26 21.00 7.31
CA ARG A 249 1.34 20.46 6.29
C ARG A 249 1.53 21.08 4.90
N MET A 250 2.48 21.99 4.75
CA MET A 250 2.72 22.72 3.50
C MET A 250 3.74 22.00 2.62
N SER A 251 3.49 22.05 1.31
CA SER A 251 4.46 21.70 0.27
C SER A 251 5.60 22.72 0.17
N PHE A 252 6.65 22.38 -0.56
CA PHE A 252 7.79 23.28 -0.82
C PHE A 252 7.34 24.63 -1.40
N ASP A 253 6.48 24.60 -2.43
CA ASP A 253 6.02 25.82 -3.11
C ASP A 253 5.19 26.72 -2.18
N GLU A 254 4.36 26.10 -1.33
CA GLU A 254 3.56 26.83 -0.33
C GLU A 254 4.44 27.46 0.75
N LEU A 255 5.46 26.74 1.23
CA LEU A 255 6.46 27.27 2.17
C LEU A 255 7.24 28.42 1.53
N GLU A 256 7.69 28.28 0.29
CA GLU A 256 8.42 29.33 -0.41
C GLU A 256 7.56 30.58 -0.60
N ALA A 257 6.30 30.42 -1.01
CA ALA A 257 5.36 31.52 -1.17
C ALA A 257 5.09 32.23 0.16
N LEU A 258 4.90 31.48 1.25
CA LEU A 258 4.69 32.03 2.58
C LEU A 258 5.93 32.82 3.05
N ARG A 259 7.12 32.24 2.91
CA ARG A 259 8.39 32.92 3.21
C ARG A 259 8.50 34.25 2.48
N ARG A 260 8.24 34.28 1.16
CA ARG A 260 8.33 35.51 0.35
C ARG A 260 7.37 36.60 0.86
N LYS A 261 6.14 36.23 1.21
CA LYS A 261 5.15 37.17 1.77
C LYS A 261 5.60 37.71 3.13
N LEU A 262 6.01 36.86 4.05
CA LEU A 262 6.47 37.27 5.37
C LEU A 262 7.72 38.16 5.28
N LYS A 263 8.64 37.86 4.37
CA LYS A 263 9.82 38.69 4.13
C LYS A 263 9.46 40.09 3.63
N ALA A 264 8.52 40.19 2.68
CA ALA A 264 8.05 41.50 2.19
C ALA A 264 7.36 42.30 3.29
N GLN A 265 6.52 41.63 4.10
CA GLN A 265 5.83 42.26 5.22
C GLN A 265 6.80 42.70 6.33
N SER A 266 7.84 41.92 6.62
CA SER A 266 8.86 42.28 7.61
C SER A 266 9.56 43.60 7.25
N VAL A 267 9.83 43.83 5.97
CA VAL A 267 10.43 45.08 5.48
C VAL A 267 9.45 46.25 5.62
N GLN A 268 8.15 46.02 5.38
CA GLN A 268 7.11 47.03 5.57
C GLN A 268 6.93 47.39 7.05
N ASP A 269 6.84 46.39 7.93
CA ASP A 269 6.67 46.59 9.37
C ASP A 269 7.90 47.26 10.02
N GLU A 270 9.11 47.00 9.50
CA GLU A 270 10.33 47.72 9.87
C GLU A 270 10.29 49.19 9.43
N ALA A 271 9.76 49.49 8.24
CA ALA A 271 9.61 50.85 7.74
C ALA A 271 8.57 51.65 8.53
N ASP A 272 7.43 51.04 8.83
CA ASP A 272 6.33 51.66 9.59
C ASP A 272 6.67 51.84 11.08
N GLY A 273 7.58 51.03 11.63
CA GLY A 273 8.10 51.17 12.98
C GLY A 273 9.06 52.35 13.20
N GLY A 274 9.56 52.97 12.12
CA GLY A 274 10.53 54.06 12.15
C GLY A 274 9.97 55.46 12.44
N GLU A 275 8.65 55.67 12.35
CA GLU A 275 8.05 57.02 12.45
C GLU A 275 7.71 57.48 13.90
N LEU A 276 8.02 56.71 14.94
CA LEU A 276 7.60 57.01 16.32
C LEU A 276 8.56 57.87 17.16
N PHE A 277 9.65 58.40 16.60
CA PHE A 277 10.56 59.31 17.32
C PHE A 277 10.77 60.65 16.58
N GLY A 278 9.72 61.46 16.51
CA GLY A 278 9.80 62.81 15.95
C GLY A 278 8.74 63.74 16.51
N GLU A 279 9.00 64.33 17.69
CA GLU A 279 8.82 65.76 18.03
C GLU A 279 8.80 65.95 19.55
N LYS A 280 9.80 66.67 20.08
CA LYS A 280 9.82 67.12 21.48
C LYS A 280 8.80 68.26 21.66
N PRO A 281 7.93 68.23 22.67
CA PRO A 281 6.99 69.33 22.91
C PRO A 281 7.74 70.59 23.41
N LYS A 282 7.42 71.74 22.83
CA LYS A 282 7.91 73.07 23.26
C LYS A 282 7.34 73.43 24.65
N PRO A 283 8.12 74.11 25.51
CA PRO A 283 7.68 74.47 26.85
C PRO A 283 6.65 75.61 26.85
N SER A 284 5.81 75.56 27.87
CA SER A 284 4.61 76.35 28.13
C SER A 284 4.88 77.82 28.49
N SER A 285 3.92 78.68 28.16
CA SER A 285 3.72 79.96 28.85
C SER A 285 2.24 80.14 29.16
N ASN A 286 1.85 80.00 30.42
CA ASN A 286 0.61 80.56 30.92
C ASN A 286 0.88 81.20 32.27
N GLY A 287 1.09 82.52 32.24
CA GLY A 287 1.01 83.37 33.41
C GLY A 287 -0.23 84.24 33.29
N GLN A 288 -1.21 84.04 34.18
CA GLN A 288 -1.75 85.12 35.01
C GLN A 288 -2.87 84.58 35.91
N PHE A 289 -2.58 84.56 37.21
CA PHE A 289 -3.56 84.64 38.28
C PHE A 289 -4.19 86.03 38.30
N LYS A 290 -5.49 86.13 38.53
CA LYS A 290 -6.08 87.24 39.30
C LYS A 290 -7.15 86.72 40.26
N ILE A 291 -7.11 87.38 41.42
CA ILE A 291 -7.74 87.17 42.73
C ILE A 291 -9.26 87.23 42.66
#